data_AF-A0A2S4LRA3-F1
#
_entry.id   AF-A0A2S4LRA3-F1
#
_cell.length_a   1.000
_cell.length_b   1.000
_cell.length_c   1.000
_cell.angle_alpha   90.00
_cell.angle_beta   90.00
_cell.angle_gamma   90.00
#
_symmetry.space_group_name_H-M   'P 1'
#
loop_
_entity.id
_entity.type
_entity.pdbx_description
1 polymer ?
#
loop_
_entity_poly.entity_id
_entity_poly.type
_entity_poly.pdbx_seq_one_letter_code
_entity_poly.pdbx_strand_id
1 'polypeptide(L)' 'MADARHRELATEHLLFGTIRFLAQEHPGLLESLEVSVDHLWDKADDDTRDDEAVREVARRFLKGLRAER' A
#
# COMPACT_ATOMS: atom_id res chain seq x y z
N MET A 1 4.06 -1.06 23.11
CA MET A 1 4.49 0.04 22.21
C MET A 1 5.54 -0.46 21.21
N ALA A 2 6.68 -1.01 21.65
CA ALA A 2 7.70 -1.57 20.74
C ALA A 2 7.19 -2.73 19.86
N ASP A 3 6.39 -3.63 20.42
CA ASP A 3 5.86 -4.80 19.69
C ASP A 3 4.94 -4.44 18.51
N ALA A 4 4.04 -3.46 18.70
CA ALA A 4 3.14 -3.00 17.63
C ALA A 4 3.92 -2.42 16.44
N ARG A 5 4.95 -1.61 16.72
CA ARG A 5 5.83 -1.03 15.70
C ARG A 5 6.70 -2.10 15.02
N HIS A 6 7.22 -3.08 15.77
CA HIS A 6 7.98 -4.18 15.18
C HIS A 6 7.10 -5.05 14.27
N ARG A 7 5.86 -5.31 14.68
CA ARG A 7 4.89 -6.05 13.86
C ARG A 7 4.53 -5.27 12.59
N GLU A 8 4.29 -3.97 12.71
CA GLU A 8 4.05 -3.09 11.57
C GLU A 8 5.19 -3.15 10.56
N LEU A 9 6.44 -2.92 11.01
CA LEU A 9 7.62 -3.00 10.14
C LEU A 9 7.80 -4.38 9.50
N ALA A 10 7.53 -5.47 10.25
CA ALA A 10 7.60 -6.82 9.72
C ALA A 10 6.54 -7.06 8.64
N THR A 11 5.29 -6.63 8.87
CA THR A 11 4.21 -6.74 7.90
C THR A 11 4.50 -5.91 6.66
N GLU A 12 4.95 -4.67 6.81
CA GLU A 12 5.33 -3.80 5.68
C GLU A 12 6.45 -4.43 4.85
N HIS A 13 7.51 -4.94 5.49
CA HIS A 13 8.63 -5.57 4.80
C HIS A 13 8.21 -6.79 3.98
N LEU A 14 7.40 -7.68 4.58
CA LEU A 14 6.92 -8.88 3.91
C LEU A 14 5.96 -8.53 2.76
N LEU A 15 5.06 -7.57 2.97
CA LEU A 15 4.13 -7.12 1.94
C LEU A 15 4.86 -6.47 0.77
N PHE A 16 5.86 -5.62 1.06
CA PHE A 16 6.69 -4.98 0.05
C PHE A 16 7.43 -6.02 -0.80
N GLY A 17 8.13 -6.96 -0.15
CA GLY A 17 8.84 -8.03 -0.84
C GLY A 17 7.91 -8.89 -1.71
N THR A 18 6.71 -9.19 -1.20
CA THR A 18 5.69 -9.96 -1.93
C THR A 18 5.22 -9.23 -3.19
N ILE A 19 4.82 -7.96 -3.06
CA ILE A 19 4.34 -7.18 -4.20
C ILE A 19 5.47 -6.97 -5.22
N ARG A 20 6.69 -6.69 -4.76
CA ARG A 20 7.86 -6.56 -5.63
C ARG A 20 8.11 -7.84 -6.43
N PHE A 21 8.07 -8.99 -5.77
CA PHE A 21 8.24 -10.29 -6.43
C PHE A 21 7.16 -10.52 -7.49
N LEU A 22 5.89 -10.30 -7.16
CA LEU A 22 4.78 -10.46 -8.11
C LEU A 22 4.85 -9.47 -9.28
N ALA A 23 5.33 -8.24 -9.05
CA ALA A 23 5.46 -7.23 -10.10
C ALA A 23 6.53 -7.57 -11.16
N GLN A 24 7.46 -8.50 -10.86
CA GLN A 24 8.43 -8.99 -11.84
C GLN A 24 7.73 -9.84 -12.92
N GLU A 25 6.79 -10.68 -12.52
CA GLU A 25 6.02 -11.57 -13.41
C GLU A 25 4.74 -10.91 -13.95
N HIS A 26 4.20 -9.92 -13.25
CA HIS A 26 2.98 -9.20 -13.61
C HIS A 26 3.22 -7.69 -13.72
N PRO A 27 3.70 -7.19 -14.88
CA PRO A 27 4.07 -5.78 -15.04
C PRO A 27 2.95 -4.77 -14.78
N GLY A 28 1.68 -5.16 -14.98
CA GLY A 28 0.50 -4.31 -14.74
C GLY A 28 0.03 -4.28 -13.28
N LEU A 29 0.66 -5.04 -12.37
CA LEU A 29 0.24 -5.13 -10.97
C LEU A 29 0.27 -3.76 -10.28
N LEU A 30 1.37 -3.01 -10.43
CA LEU A 30 1.53 -1.73 -9.73
C LEU A 30 0.54 -0.67 -10.25
N GLU A 31 0.22 -0.67 -11.54
CA GLU A 31 -0.80 0.21 -12.12
C GLU A 31 -2.21 -0.13 -11.60
N SER A 32 -2.54 -1.43 -11.55
CA SER A 32 -3.81 -1.91 -10.98
C SER A 32 -3.96 -1.51 -9.50
N LEU A 33 -2.89 -1.62 -8.71
CA LEU A 33 -2.89 -1.20 -7.31
C LEU A 33 -3.07 0.33 -7.16
N GLU A 34 -2.48 1.13 -8.03
CA GLU A 34 -2.67 2.59 -8.01
C GLU A 34 -4.12 2.98 -8.28
N VAL A 35 -4.74 2.40 -9.32
CA VAL A 35 -6.17 2.62 -9.60
C VAL A 35 -7.03 2.17 -8.41
N SER A 36 -6.68 1.06 -7.76
CA SER A 36 -7.41 0.59 -6.57
C SER A 36 -7.28 1.53 -5.37
N VAL A 37 -6.18 2.29 -5.23
CA VAL A 37 -5.99 3.27 -4.15
C VAL A 37 -6.95 4.44 -4.30
N ASP A 38 -7.21 4.88 -5.54
CA ASP A 38 -8.15 5.97 -5.78
C ASP A 38 -9.59 5.57 -5.41
N HIS A 39 -9.92 4.29 -5.53
CA HIS A 39 -11.21 3.72 -5.11
C HIS A 39 -11.25 3.26 -3.66
N LEU A 40 -10.18 3.48 -2.91
CA LEU A 40 -10.11 3.06 -1.52
C LEU A 40 -11.19 3.81 -0.74
N TRP A 41 -12.10 3.03 -0.15
CA TRP A 41 -13.22 3.49 0.66
C TRP A 41 -14.37 4.22 -0.05
N ASP A 42 -14.47 4.15 -1.38
CA ASP A 42 -15.64 4.64 -2.16
C ASP A 42 -17.01 4.01 -1.75
N LYS A 43 -17.02 3.08 -0.78
CA LYS A 43 -18.21 2.39 -0.25
C LYS A 43 -18.43 2.51 1.26
N ALA A 44 -17.66 3.36 1.97
CA ALA A 44 -17.82 3.56 3.41
C ALA A 44 -18.40 4.95 3.70
N ASP A 45 -19.44 5.01 4.52
CA ASP A 45 -20.27 6.19 4.79
C ASP A 45 -20.05 6.67 6.24
N ASP A 46 -18.79 6.96 6.61
CA ASP A 46 -18.41 7.38 7.96
C ASP A 46 -17.51 8.62 7.92
N ASP A 47 -18.08 9.75 8.33
CA ASP A 47 -17.46 11.09 8.37
C ASP A 47 -16.25 11.21 9.34
N THR A 48 -15.90 10.15 10.08
CA THR A 48 -14.81 10.18 11.06
C THR A 48 -13.45 9.67 10.54
N ARG A 49 -13.35 9.22 9.30
CA ARG A 49 -12.11 8.64 8.74
C ARG A 49 -11.35 9.61 7.84
N ASP A 50 -10.04 9.71 8.07
CA ASP A 50 -9.12 10.47 7.22
C ASP A 50 -8.69 9.60 6.02
N ASP A 51 -9.57 9.55 5.02
CA ASP A 51 -9.38 8.73 3.81
C ASP A 51 -8.15 9.17 3.01
N GLU A 52 -7.85 10.47 3.03
CA GLU A 52 -6.71 11.02 2.30
C GLU A 52 -5.38 10.62 2.95
N ALA A 53 -5.28 10.63 4.28
CA ALA A 53 -4.07 10.13 4.95
C ALA A 53 -3.78 8.66 4.63
N VAL A 54 -4.82 7.82 4.55
CA VAL A 54 -4.65 6.41 4.17
C VAL A 54 -4.19 6.29 2.71
N ARG A 55 -4.82 7.04 1.79
CA ARG A 55 -4.42 7.08 0.38
C ARG A 55 -2.99 7.59 0.20
N GLU A 56 -2.58 8.60 0.96
CA GLU A 56 -1.20 9.11 0.94
C GLU A 56 -0.19 8.03 1.35
N VAL A 57 -0.46 7.29 2.43
CA VAL A 57 0.42 6.20 2.88
C VAL A 57 0.53 5.13 1.78
N ALA A 58 -0.58 4.73 1.18
CA ALA A 58 -0.59 3.75 0.08
C ALA A 58 0.19 4.24 -1.14
N ARG A 59 0.01 5.51 -1.55
CA ARG A 59 0.76 6.13 -2.65
C ARG A 59 2.27 6.18 -2.37
N ARG A 60 2.69 6.51 -1.15
CA ARG A 60 4.11 6.50 -0.74
C ARG A 60 4.70 5.09 -0.81
N PHE A 61 3.95 4.09 -0.37
CA PHE A 61 4.36 2.69 -0.44
C PHE A 61 4.56 2.21 -1.90
N LEU A 62 3.60 2.51 -2.79
CA LEU A 62 3.69 2.17 -4.22
C LEU A 62 4.84 2.91 -4.92
N LYS A 63 5.09 4.17 -4.55
CA LYS A 63 6.26 4.92 -5.03
C LYS A 63 7.58 4.25 -4.64
N GLY A 64 7.68 3.72 -3.41
CA GLY A 64 8.83 2.94 -2.95
C GLY A 64 9.07 1.69 -3.81
N LEU A 65 8.01 0.93 -4.10
CA LEU A 65 8.07 -0.26 -4.94
C LEU A 65 8.59 0.04 -6.36
N ARG A 66 8.22 1.18 -6.93
CA ARG A 66 8.71 1.62 -8.25
C ARG A 66 10.17 2.07 -8.25
N ALA A 67 10.63 2.68 -7.16
CA ALA A 67 12.00 3.17 -7.06
C ALA A 67 13.03 2.03 -6.94
N GLU A 68 12.60 0.84 -6.48
CA GLU A 68 13.45 -0.34 -6.29
C GLU A 68 13.47 -1.33 -7.47
N ARG A 69 12.70 -1.06 -8.54
CA ARG A 69 12.59 -1.92 -9.73
C ARG A 69 13.79 -1.78 -10.66
#